data_AF-A0A0E0IBK3-F1
#
_entry.id   AF-A0A0E0IBK3-F1
#
_cell.length_a   1.000
_cell.length_b   1.000
_cell.length_c   1.000
_cell.angle_alpha   90.00
_cell.angle_beta   90.00
_cell.angle_gamma   90.00
#
_symmetry.space_group_name_H-M   'P 1'
#
loop_
_entity.id
_entity.type
_entity.pdbx_description
1 polymer ?
#
loop_
_entity_poly.entity_id
_entity_poly.type
_entity_poly.pdbx_seq_one_letter_code
_entity_poly.pdbx_strand_id
1 'polypeptide(L)'
;MGLINRGVFFKILAFLCFIRSSQGRNHFTTLDLPPLLKASSFSRIQHEAYDYIIVGGGTAGCPLAATLSQKYKVLLLERGGSPYGNRNISHLENFHICLADDSPNSPSQGFISTDGVINARAKVLGGGTSVNAGFYSRADPSKNVIVKVIAEIPTVSFVQDAGWDAELVNQSYPWIEERIVYWPNITPWQAALRDGLLEAGVSPYNGYSYDHLFGTKVGGTIFDEAGYRHTAADLLAAGNHNNLRVLLHASVTRIIFNTEQEHRKPRTIGVEFKDENGGQQHAFLTRNRDSEIIISAGAIGSPQLLLLSGIGPRKELKKHNISVVLRNEHVGKGMSDNPMNSIFIPTKDAPKQSLIQTVGITDGGAFIEASSGFSQSPDSIQCHHGIMSAEIGQLSTIPPKQRNLDAVKKYVHKKYNLPKEVFSGGFILSKIDGPLSTGNLVLVDTDINSNPTVTFNYFQHPKDLSRCVYGIKTIERILKTNHFTNFTLNGGGYPMEVVLNMSVTANINLIPKHTNDSTSMEQFCRDTVVTIWHYHGGCHVGKVVDQQYRVIGVSGLRVIDGSTLFRSPGTNPQATVMMMGRYMGVKILRRRLGRAAGV
;
A
#
# COMPACT_ATOMS: atom_id res chain seq x y z
N MET A 1 -56.99 -29.53 -16.21
CA MET A 1 -56.08 -28.63 -16.95
C MET A 1 -56.32 -27.23 -16.43
N GLY A 2 -55.31 -26.58 -15.82
CA GLY A 2 -55.35 -25.15 -15.50
C GLY A 2 -55.62 -24.77 -14.04
N LEU A 3 -54.66 -24.03 -13.49
CA LEU A 3 -54.74 -23.13 -12.32
C LEU A 3 -54.54 -23.74 -10.92
N ILE A 4 -53.27 -24.02 -10.60
CA ILE A 4 -52.77 -24.05 -9.21
C ILE A 4 -51.62 -23.06 -9.08
N ASN A 5 -51.70 -22.20 -8.06
CA ASN A 5 -50.64 -21.41 -7.42
C ASN A 5 -49.98 -20.24 -8.17
N ARG A 6 -50.68 -19.10 -8.25
CA ARG A 6 -50.07 -17.75 -8.34
C ARG A 6 -49.82 -17.07 -6.98
N GLY A 7 -49.99 -17.76 -5.85
CA GLY A 7 -49.87 -17.17 -4.51
C GLY A 7 -48.53 -17.36 -3.79
N VAL A 8 -47.67 -18.29 -4.24
CA VAL A 8 -46.44 -18.67 -3.51
C VAL A 8 -45.18 -18.05 -4.12
N PHE A 9 -45.20 -17.70 -5.41
CA PHE A 9 -44.03 -17.12 -6.10
C PHE A 9 -43.75 -15.65 -5.72
N PHE A 10 -44.76 -14.92 -5.25
CA PHE A 10 -44.62 -13.51 -4.85
C PHE A 10 -44.16 -13.31 -3.41
N LYS A 11 -44.16 -14.35 -2.57
CA LYS A 11 -43.64 -14.26 -1.19
C LYS A 11 -42.18 -14.68 -1.03
N ILE A 12 -41.61 -15.37 -2.02
CA ILE A 12 -40.17 -15.72 -2.03
C ILE A 12 -39.33 -14.59 -2.65
N LEU A 13 -39.89 -13.82 -3.61
CA LEU A 13 -39.19 -12.66 -4.18
C LEU A 13 -39.11 -11.46 -3.22
N ALA A 14 -40.07 -11.33 -2.30
CA ALA A 14 -40.05 -10.30 -1.26
C ALA A 14 -39.03 -10.59 -0.13
N PHE A 15 -38.56 -11.84 0.00
CA PHE A 15 -37.55 -12.21 1.01
C PHE A 15 -36.11 -12.10 0.49
N LEU A 16 -35.91 -11.98 -0.82
CA LEU A 16 -34.59 -11.80 -1.46
C LEU A 16 -34.24 -10.34 -1.78
N CYS A 17 -35.17 -9.40 -1.58
CA CYS A 17 -34.95 -7.96 -1.78
C CYS A 17 -34.86 -7.13 -0.49
N PHE A 18 -34.92 -7.75 0.70
CA PHE A 18 -34.83 -7.06 2.00
C PHE A 18 -33.56 -7.34 2.82
N ILE A 19 -32.55 -8.01 2.27
CA ILE A 19 -31.19 -8.02 2.86
C ILE A 19 -30.38 -6.85 2.28
N ARG A 20 -30.91 -5.64 2.47
CA ARG A 20 -30.20 -4.38 2.26
C ARG A 20 -30.72 -3.39 3.29
N SER A 21 -30.30 -3.57 4.55
CA SER A 21 -30.23 -2.52 5.57
C SER A 21 -29.98 -3.13 6.96
N SER A 22 -28.74 -3.51 7.24
CA SER A 22 -28.24 -3.46 8.63
C SER A 22 -26.79 -2.99 8.71
N GLN A 23 -26.24 -2.38 7.66
CA GLN A 23 -25.05 -1.56 7.77
C GLN A 23 -25.53 -0.12 7.80
N GLY A 24 -25.20 0.60 8.87
CA GLY A 24 -25.66 1.96 9.11
C GLY A 24 -26.79 2.09 10.14
N ARG A 25 -26.68 1.45 11.31
CA ARG A 25 -27.20 2.14 12.51
C ARG A 25 -26.17 3.20 12.87
N ASN A 26 -26.61 4.46 12.86
CA ASN A 26 -25.92 5.62 13.41
C ASN A 26 -25.46 5.36 14.85
N HIS A 27 -24.31 4.70 15.00
CA HIS A 27 -23.54 4.72 16.20
C HIS A 27 -22.22 5.39 15.85
N PHE A 28 -22.14 6.70 16.14
CA PHE A 28 -20.88 7.29 16.57
C PHE A 28 -20.48 6.63 17.91
N THR A 29 -20.23 5.32 17.90
CA THR A 29 -19.50 4.67 18.98
C THR A 29 -18.08 5.18 18.85
N THR A 30 -17.66 5.98 19.81
CA THR A 30 -16.24 6.30 20.01
C THR A 30 -15.46 4.99 19.92
N LEU A 31 -14.55 4.89 18.96
CA LEU A 31 -13.77 3.69 18.75
C LEU A 31 -12.99 3.41 20.04
N ASP A 32 -13.27 2.29 20.70
CA ASP A 32 -12.64 1.91 21.96
C ASP A 32 -11.22 1.42 21.67
N LEU A 33 -10.28 2.36 21.55
CA LEU A 33 -8.89 2.09 21.22
C LEU A 33 -8.06 1.85 22.49
N PRO A 34 -7.01 1.01 22.41
CA PRO A 34 -6.00 1.00 23.46
C PRO A 34 -5.35 2.40 23.57
N PRO A 35 -4.88 2.79 24.77
CA PRO A 35 -4.21 4.08 24.94
C PRO A 35 -3.04 4.24 23.96
N LEU A 36 -3.08 5.30 23.16
CA LEU A 36 -2.01 5.70 22.25
C LEU A 36 -1.04 6.60 23.01
N LEU A 37 0.05 6.02 23.49
CA LEU A 37 0.98 6.71 24.38
C LEU A 37 2.17 7.27 23.59
N LYS A 38 2.73 8.39 24.05
CA LYS A 38 4.02 8.87 23.55
C LYS A 38 5.14 7.95 24.01
N ALA A 39 6.16 7.73 23.18
CA ALA A 39 7.30 6.88 23.48
C ALA A 39 8.05 7.28 24.76
N SER A 40 8.17 8.58 25.05
CA SER A 40 8.85 9.09 26.26
C SER A 40 8.22 8.62 27.58
N SER A 41 6.93 8.26 27.56
CA SER A 41 6.23 7.73 28.74
C SER A 41 6.75 6.35 29.18
N PHE A 42 7.46 5.63 28.30
CA PHE A 42 7.98 4.30 28.56
C PHE A 42 9.07 4.27 29.65
N SER A 43 9.79 5.38 29.83
CA SER A 43 10.82 5.53 30.88
C SER A 43 10.31 5.15 32.29
N ARG A 44 9.02 5.35 32.56
CA ARG A 44 8.37 5.04 33.86
C ARG A 44 8.18 3.55 34.12
N ILE A 45 8.31 2.70 33.10
CA ILE A 45 7.95 1.28 33.11
C ILE A 45 8.95 0.40 32.37
N GLN A 46 10.19 0.88 32.20
CA GLN A 46 11.28 0.19 31.49
C GLN A 46 11.57 -1.24 32.00
N HIS A 47 11.09 -1.59 33.19
CA HIS A 47 11.22 -2.90 33.81
C HIS A 47 10.18 -3.93 33.30
N GLU A 48 9.15 -3.50 32.57
CA GLU A 48 8.15 -4.41 32.00
C GLU A 48 8.73 -5.23 30.84
N ALA A 49 8.49 -6.53 30.86
CA ALA A 49 8.81 -7.44 29.76
C ALA A 49 7.54 -7.83 28.97
N TYR A 50 7.71 -8.17 27.69
CA TYR A 50 6.62 -8.44 26.74
C TYR A 50 6.79 -9.80 26.07
N ASP A 51 5.68 -10.50 25.82
CA ASP A 51 5.73 -11.76 25.08
C ASP A 51 6.02 -11.52 23.60
N TYR A 52 5.50 -10.41 23.07
CA TYR A 52 5.81 -9.93 21.74
C TYR A 52 6.12 -8.44 21.74
N ILE A 53 7.15 -8.07 21.00
CA ILE A 53 7.41 -6.68 20.61
C ILE A 53 7.20 -6.60 19.10
N ILE A 54 6.21 -5.83 18.67
CA ILE A 54 5.90 -5.59 17.26
C ILE A 54 6.49 -4.24 16.87
N VAL A 55 7.35 -4.25 15.86
CA VAL A 55 8.04 -3.05 15.35
C VAL A 55 7.36 -2.58 14.07
N GLY A 56 6.58 -1.50 14.15
CA GLY A 56 5.79 -0.95 13.07
C GLY A 56 4.30 -1.21 13.27
N GLY A 57 3.54 -0.16 13.56
CA GLY A 57 2.08 -0.14 13.65
C GLY A 57 1.43 0.14 12.29
N GLY A 58 1.94 -0.50 11.24
CA GLY A 58 1.44 -0.33 9.88
C GLY A 58 0.29 -1.28 9.53
N THR A 59 0.02 -1.39 8.23
CA THR A 59 -1.05 -2.22 7.65
C THR A 59 -1.10 -3.65 8.18
N ALA A 60 0.06 -4.33 8.33
CA ALA A 60 0.12 -5.68 8.92
C ALA A 60 0.25 -5.67 10.44
N GLY A 61 0.95 -4.67 11.00
CA GLY A 61 1.30 -4.62 12.41
C GLY A 61 0.10 -4.41 13.33
N CYS A 62 -0.85 -3.56 12.94
CA CYS A 62 -2.05 -3.30 13.75
C CYS A 62 -2.94 -4.55 13.95
N PRO A 63 -3.42 -5.24 12.90
CA PRO A 63 -4.23 -6.45 13.08
C PRO A 63 -3.46 -7.59 13.76
N LEU A 64 -2.14 -7.67 13.56
CA LEU A 64 -1.28 -8.62 14.26
C LEU A 64 -1.26 -8.34 15.77
N ALA A 65 -1.02 -7.09 16.16
CA ALA A 65 -0.97 -6.67 17.57
C ALA A 65 -2.31 -6.88 18.26
N ALA A 66 -3.41 -6.46 17.64
CA ALA A 66 -4.77 -6.68 18.13
C ALA A 66 -5.02 -8.17 18.38
N THR A 67 -4.65 -9.02 17.42
CA THR A 67 -4.84 -10.46 17.52
C THR A 67 -4.01 -11.09 18.63
N LEU A 68 -2.69 -10.86 18.67
CA LEU A 68 -1.81 -11.47 19.68
C LEU A 68 -2.14 -11.00 21.11
N SER A 69 -2.58 -9.75 21.27
CA SER A 69 -2.93 -9.18 22.58
C SER A 69 -4.07 -9.92 23.28
N GLN A 70 -4.90 -10.66 22.55
CA GLN A 70 -5.99 -11.45 23.12
C GLN A 70 -5.52 -12.46 24.18
N LYS A 71 -4.27 -12.93 24.08
CA LYS A 71 -3.73 -13.99 24.94
C LYS A 71 -2.34 -13.68 25.52
N TYR A 72 -1.67 -12.65 25.04
CA TYR A 72 -0.27 -12.37 25.38
C TYR A 72 -0.01 -10.88 25.57
N LYS A 73 1.02 -10.52 26.33
CA LYS A 73 1.41 -9.12 26.53
C LYS A 73 2.20 -8.61 25.32
N VAL A 74 1.68 -7.60 24.64
CA VAL A 74 2.18 -7.06 23.36
C VAL A 74 2.56 -5.60 23.53
N LEU A 75 3.79 -5.26 23.09
CA LEU A 75 4.23 -3.89 22.86
C LEU A 75 4.24 -3.61 21.37
N LEU A 76 3.47 -2.62 20.91
CA LEU A 76 3.49 -2.11 19.54
C LEU A 76 4.24 -0.78 19.51
N LEU A 77 5.33 -0.72 18.74
CA LEU A 77 6.17 0.46 18.57
C LEU A 77 5.97 1.04 17.16
N GLU A 78 5.44 2.26 17.06
CA GLU A 78 5.25 2.96 15.79
C GLU A 78 6.12 4.21 15.74
N ARG A 79 6.91 4.36 14.66
CA ARG A 79 7.81 5.51 14.48
C ARG A 79 7.08 6.82 14.21
N GLY A 80 5.87 6.75 13.69
CA GLY A 80 5.00 7.87 13.36
C GLY A 80 4.06 8.29 14.48
N GLY A 81 3.27 9.32 14.19
CA GLY A 81 2.23 9.82 15.09
C GLY A 81 0.88 9.09 14.95
N SER A 82 -0.14 9.69 15.54
CA SER A 82 -1.54 9.23 15.46
C SER A 82 -2.18 9.67 14.12
N PRO A 83 -2.99 8.82 13.46
CA PRO A 83 -3.82 9.24 12.33
C PRO A 83 -5.01 10.11 12.77
N TYR A 84 -5.43 10.00 14.02
CA TYR A 84 -6.62 10.65 14.56
C TYR A 84 -6.38 12.14 14.84
N GLY A 85 -7.40 12.96 14.58
CA GLY A 85 -7.35 14.42 14.76
C GLY A 85 -6.69 15.18 13.61
N ASN A 86 -6.18 14.47 12.59
CA ASN A 86 -5.62 15.08 11.38
C ASN A 86 -6.60 14.93 10.21
N ARG A 87 -7.21 16.05 9.77
CA ARG A 87 -8.16 16.07 8.65
C ARG A 87 -7.51 15.72 7.30
N ASN A 88 -6.21 15.93 7.14
CA ASN A 88 -5.50 15.58 5.91
C ASN A 88 -5.38 14.05 5.75
N ILE A 89 -5.35 13.32 6.87
CA ILE A 89 -5.38 11.87 6.91
C ILE A 89 -6.83 11.37 6.80
N SER A 90 -7.71 11.96 7.60
CA SER A 90 -9.03 11.40 7.89
C SER A 90 -10.03 11.58 6.76
N HIS A 91 -9.90 12.60 5.91
CA HIS A 91 -10.89 12.88 4.86
C HIS A 91 -10.36 12.58 3.46
N LEU A 92 -11.18 11.90 2.66
CA LEU A 92 -10.91 11.56 1.26
C LEU A 92 -10.47 12.79 0.44
N GLU A 93 -11.14 13.93 0.67
CA GLU A 93 -10.88 15.17 -0.07
C GLU A 93 -9.43 15.66 0.05
N ASN A 94 -8.75 15.34 1.16
CA ASN A 94 -7.39 15.80 1.46
C ASN A 94 -6.29 14.75 1.22
N PHE A 95 -6.63 13.61 0.60
CA PHE A 95 -5.68 12.52 0.36
C PHE A 95 -4.37 12.99 -0.29
N HIS A 96 -4.43 13.87 -1.29
CA HIS A 96 -3.24 14.37 -1.99
C HIS A 96 -2.39 15.28 -1.11
N ILE A 97 -3.00 16.07 -0.24
CA ILE A 97 -2.32 16.96 0.72
C ILE A 97 -1.49 16.13 1.71
N CYS A 98 -2.06 15.02 2.19
CA CYS A 98 -1.37 14.10 3.11
C CYS A 98 -0.07 13.53 2.53
N LEU A 99 -0.05 13.21 1.23
CA LEU A 99 1.15 12.71 0.55
C LEU A 99 2.18 13.81 0.27
N ALA A 100 1.71 15.04 0.14
CA ALA A 100 2.50 16.22 -0.16
C ALA A 100 3.15 16.87 1.07
N ASP A 101 2.61 16.59 2.27
CA ASP A 101 3.09 17.13 3.54
C ASP A 101 4.57 16.76 3.75
N ASP A 102 5.41 17.77 3.88
CA ASP A 102 6.85 17.66 4.11
C ASP A 102 7.25 18.22 5.48
N SER A 103 6.28 18.52 6.34
CA SER A 103 6.51 18.98 7.69
C SER A 103 7.25 17.92 8.52
N PRO A 104 7.95 18.31 9.60
CA PRO A 104 8.66 17.35 10.46
C PRO A 104 7.77 16.21 11.01
N ASN A 105 6.48 16.51 11.21
CA ASN A 105 5.47 15.60 11.72
C ASN A 105 4.61 14.97 10.62
N SER A 106 5.01 15.10 9.35
CA SER A 106 4.27 14.55 8.22
C SER A 106 4.00 13.05 8.42
N PRO A 107 2.77 12.58 8.13
CA PRO A 107 2.43 11.16 8.13
C PRO A 107 3.07 10.40 6.95
N SER A 108 3.73 11.12 6.05
CA SER A 108 4.40 10.60 4.87
C SER A 108 5.87 11.02 4.87
N GLN A 109 6.74 10.15 4.38
CA GLN A 109 8.15 10.44 4.21
C GLN A 109 8.52 10.23 2.75
N GLY A 110 8.77 11.33 2.04
CA GLY A 110 9.19 11.32 0.64
C GLY A 110 10.61 10.79 0.44
N PHE A 111 10.85 10.11 -0.68
CA PHE A 111 12.19 9.76 -1.18
C PHE A 111 12.20 9.70 -2.71
N ILE A 112 13.38 9.65 -3.31
CA ILE A 112 13.54 9.47 -4.76
C ILE A 112 14.28 8.14 -4.96
N SER A 113 13.72 7.24 -5.78
CA SER A 113 14.43 6.00 -6.13
C SER A 113 15.60 6.32 -7.03
N THR A 114 16.58 5.42 -7.12
CA THR A 114 17.71 5.58 -8.06
C THR A 114 17.27 5.61 -9.52
N ASP A 115 16.07 5.11 -9.81
CA ASP A 115 15.41 5.20 -11.12
C ASP A 115 14.93 6.62 -11.46
N GLY A 116 14.97 7.57 -10.51
CA GLY A 116 14.46 8.93 -10.68
C GLY A 116 12.95 9.05 -10.45
N VAL A 117 12.31 8.05 -9.84
CA VAL A 117 10.87 8.12 -9.50
C VAL A 117 10.72 8.72 -8.11
N ILE A 118 9.83 9.70 -7.97
CA ILE A 118 9.50 10.26 -6.65
C ILE A 118 8.58 9.26 -5.95
N ASN A 119 8.84 9.01 -4.68
CA ASN A 119 8.21 7.99 -3.86
C ASN A 119 7.86 8.54 -2.48
N ALA A 120 7.01 7.81 -1.76
CA ALA A 120 6.62 8.16 -0.41
C ALA A 120 6.36 6.90 0.42
N ARG A 121 6.70 6.93 1.71
CA ARG A 121 6.38 5.84 2.65
C ARG A 121 5.68 6.40 3.88
N ALA A 122 4.74 5.65 4.43
CA ALA A 122 4.03 6.09 5.63
C ALA A 122 4.96 6.20 6.86
N LYS A 123 4.63 7.16 7.71
CA LYS A 123 5.24 7.46 9.01
C LYS A 123 4.12 7.87 9.98
N VAL A 124 3.15 6.98 10.17
CA VAL A 124 1.96 7.18 11.00
C VAL A 124 1.37 5.81 11.37
N LEU A 125 0.74 5.70 12.55
CA LEU A 125 -0.03 4.51 12.92
C LEU A 125 -1.12 4.22 11.87
N GLY A 126 -1.31 2.94 11.54
CA GLY A 126 -2.08 2.46 10.38
C GLY A 126 -1.25 2.34 9.10
N GLY A 127 -0.06 2.96 9.05
CA GLY A 127 0.87 2.88 7.93
C GLY A 127 0.26 3.34 6.61
N GLY A 128 0.42 2.54 5.55
CA GLY A 128 -0.09 2.88 4.21
C GLY A 128 -1.60 3.13 4.19
N THR A 129 -2.38 2.47 5.05
CA THR A 129 -3.85 2.67 5.09
C THR A 129 -4.25 4.08 5.50
N SER A 130 -3.39 4.79 6.22
CA SER A 130 -3.61 6.18 6.65
C SER A 130 -3.32 7.19 5.54
N VAL A 131 -2.60 6.81 4.50
CA VAL A 131 -2.13 7.75 3.45
C VAL A 131 -2.48 7.31 2.02
N ASN A 132 -3.03 6.11 1.82
CA ASN A 132 -3.32 5.54 0.49
C ASN A 132 -4.67 6.01 -0.08
N ALA A 133 -4.97 5.57 -1.31
CA ALA A 133 -6.20 5.93 -2.01
C ALA A 133 -7.46 5.13 -1.61
N GLY A 134 -7.36 4.28 -0.58
CA GLY A 134 -8.51 3.62 0.03
C GLY A 134 -9.07 2.37 -0.65
N PHE A 135 -8.69 2.04 -1.89
CA PHE A 135 -9.25 0.92 -2.65
C PHE A 135 -8.94 -0.48 -2.06
N TYR A 136 -9.99 -1.27 -1.80
CA TYR A 136 -9.92 -2.58 -1.15
C TYR A 136 -10.25 -3.71 -2.12
N SER A 137 -9.31 -4.64 -2.29
CA SER A 137 -9.44 -5.83 -3.14
C SER A 137 -8.58 -6.95 -2.56
N ARG A 138 -9.15 -8.14 -2.38
CA ARG A 138 -8.48 -9.34 -1.87
C ARG A 138 -7.38 -9.80 -2.83
N ALA A 139 -6.50 -10.66 -2.34
CA ALA A 139 -5.59 -11.42 -3.21
C ALA A 139 -6.39 -12.44 -4.02
N ASP A 140 -5.82 -12.88 -5.13
CA ASP A 140 -6.42 -13.94 -5.95
C ASP A 140 -6.50 -15.28 -5.17
N PRO A 141 -7.71 -15.78 -4.87
CA PRO A 141 -7.88 -17.03 -4.13
C PRO A 141 -7.72 -18.29 -4.99
N SER A 142 -7.72 -18.21 -6.34
CA SER A 142 -7.75 -19.41 -7.20
C SER A 142 -7.20 -19.18 -8.63
N LYS A 143 -6.95 -20.24 -9.41
CA LYS A 143 -6.21 -20.24 -10.70
C LYS A 143 -6.86 -19.48 -11.89
N ASN A 144 -7.74 -18.51 -11.69
CA ASN A 144 -8.69 -18.08 -12.73
C ASN A 144 -8.33 -16.76 -13.46
N VAL A 145 -7.28 -16.04 -13.08
CA VAL A 145 -6.81 -14.90 -13.90
C VAL A 145 -5.87 -15.43 -14.99
N ILE A 146 -6.44 -15.76 -16.15
CA ILE A 146 -5.66 -16.14 -17.33
C ILE A 146 -5.09 -14.87 -17.95
N VAL A 147 -3.79 -14.63 -17.77
CA VAL A 147 -3.04 -13.67 -18.60
C VAL A 147 -2.79 -14.34 -19.96
N LYS A 148 -3.78 -14.25 -20.88
CA LYS A 148 -3.74 -14.91 -22.19
C LYS A 148 -2.55 -14.48 -23.05
N VAL A 149 -2.01 -13.29 -22.82
CA VAL A 149 -0.94 -12.74 -23.66
C VAL A 149 0.44 -13.30 -23.31
N ILE A 150 0.63 -13.94 -22.15
CA ILE A 150 1.97 -14.42 -21.72
C ILE A 150 1.88 -15.85 -21.17
N ALA A 151 2.02 -16.84 -22.05
CA ALA A 151 1.95 -18.28 -21.77
C ALA A 151 3.04 -18.83 -20.81
N GLU A 152 3.92 -17.99 -20.25
CA GLU A 152 5.11 -18.41 -19.49
C GLU A 152 5.13 -17.94 -18.02
N ILE A 153 4.14 -17.16 -17.57
CA ILE A 153 3.99 -16.85 -16.13
C ILE A 153 2.95 -17.82 -15.58
N PRO A 154 3.32 -18.79 -14.72
CA PRO A 154 2.37 -19.73 -14.14
C PRO A 154 1.23 -18.96 -13.45
N THR A 155 -0.01 -19.20 -13.90
CA THR A 155 -1.24 -18.68 -13.28
C THR A 155 -1.53 -19.46 -12.01
N VAL A 156 -0.82 -19.11 -10.95
CA VAL A 156 -1.01 -19.71 -9.63
C VAL A 156 -1.64 -18.66 -8.71
N SER A 157 -2.58 -19.12 -7.87
CA SER A 157 -3.21 -18.28 -6.85
C SER A 157 -2.14 -17.69 -5.93
N PHE A 158 -2.23 -16.40 -5.65
CA PHE A 158 -1.31 -15.74 -4.72
C PHE A 158 -1.30 -16.43 -3.35
N VAL A 159 -2.48 -16.83 -2.86
CA VAL A 159 -2.63 -17.53 -1.57
C VAL A 159 -1.88 -18.86 -1.57
N GLN A 160 -1.96 -19.61 -2.68
CA GLN A 160 -1.25 -20.89 -2.84
C GLN A 160 0.25 -20.68 -2.95
N ASP A 161 0.70 -19.73 -3.77
CA ASP A 161 2.12 -19.38 -3.93
C ASP A 161 2.77 -18.95 -2.61
N ALA A 162 2.02 -18.20 -1.80
CA ALA A 162 2.46 -17.77 -0.48
C ALA A 162 2.49 -18.91 0.55
N GLY A 163 2.01 -20.11 0.21
CA GLY A 163 1.92 -21.24 1.14
C GLY A 163 0.93 -20.98 2.29
N TRP A 164 -0.11 -20.19 2.04
CA TRP A 164 -1.10 -19.85 3.05
C TRP A 164 -2.25 -20.85 3.10
N ASP A 165 -2.75 -21.08 4.31
CA ASP A 165 -3.93 -21.89 4.54
C ASP A 165 -5.17 -21.11 4.05
N ALA A 166 -5.78 -21.59 2.97
CA ALA A 166 -6.88 -20.90 2.31
C ALA A 166 -8.11 -20.72 3.21
N GLU A 167 -8.38 -21.67 4.10
CA GLU A 167 -9.49 -21.59 5.04
C GLU A 167 -9.27 -20.45 6.03
N LEU A 168 -8.08 -20.38 6.64
CA LEU A 168 -7.74 -19.31 7.56
C LEU A 168 -7.63 -17.95 6.88
N VAL A 169 -7.20 -17.89 5.61
CA VAL A 169 -7.27 -16.65 4.81
C VAL A 169 -8.71 -16.18 4.65
N ASN A 170 -9.62 -17.09 4.27
CA ASN A 170 -11.05 -16.79 4.11
C ASN A 170 -11.74 -16.42 5.43
N GLN A 171 -11.25 -16.91 6.58
CA GLN A 171 -11.69 -16.47 7.91
C GLN A 171 -11.10 -15.10 8.30
N SER A 172 -9.93 -14.75 7.77
CA SER A 172 -9.23 -13.53 8.16
C SER A 172 -9.75 -12.30 7.43
N TYR A 173 -10.14 -12.39 6.16
CA TYR A 173 -10.66 -11.23 5.41
C TYR A 173 -11.94 -10.61 6.04
N PRO A 174 -13.00 -11.39 6.36
CA PRO A 174 -14.23 -10.83 6.96
C PRO A 174 -13.98 -10.08 8.26
N TRP A 175 -13.01 -10.53 9.06
CA TRP A 175 -12.64 -9.84 10.30
C TRP A 175 -12.19 -8.39 10.07
N ILE A 176 -11.52 -8.10 8.95
CA ILE A 176 -11.18 -6.72 8.55
C ILE A 176 -12.40 -6.04 7.94
N GLU A 177 -13.08 -6.71 7.00
CA GLU A 177 -14.15 -6.13 6.17
C GLU A 177 -15.30 -5.59 7.01
N GLU A 178 -15.74 -6.35 8.00
CA GLU A 178 -16.84 -5.98 8.91
C GLU A 178 -16.53 -4.77 9.80
N ARG A 179 -15.26 -4.34 9.89
CA ARG A 179 -14.82 -3.28 10.82
C ARG A 179 -14.54 -1.96 10.11
N ILE A 180 -13.94 -2.00 8.93
CA ILE A 180 -13.37 -0.80 8.30
C ILE A 180 -13.59 -0.69 6.79
N VAL A 181 -14.32 -1.63 6.17
CA VAL A 181 -14.50 -1.65 4.71
C VAL A 181 -15.94 -1.37 4.32
N TYR A 182 -16.10 -0.51 3.34
CA TYR A 182 -17.38 -0.02 2.83
C TYR A 182 -17.45 -0.21 1.32
N TRP A 183 -18.65 -0.12 0.77
CA TRP A 183 -18.86 -0.05 -0.68
C TRP A 183 -18.90 1.41 -1.13
N PRO A 184 -18.17 1.78 -2.20
CA PRO A 184 -18.17 3.16 -2.66
C PRO A 184 -19.47 3.49 -3.42
N ASN A 185 -19.93 4.74 -3.28
CA ASN A 185 -20.88 5.32 -4.20
C ASN A 185 -20.14 5.70 -5.50
N ILE A 186 -20.50 5.03 -6.61
CA ILE A 186 -19.87 5.27 -7.91
C ILE A 186 -20.10 6.72 -8.35
N THR A 187 -19.02 7.44 -8.61
CA THR A 187 -19.09 8.78 -9.21
C THR A 187 -19.28 8.70 -10.72
N PRO A 188 -19.77 9.78 -11.38
CA PRO A 188 -19.93 9.80 -12.84
C PRO A 188 -18.64 9.45 -13.60
N TRP A 189 -17.48 9.91 -13.11
CA TRP A 189 -16.18 9.58 -13.68
C TRP A 189 -15.87 8.07 -13.60
N GLN A 190 -16.16 7.44 -12.45
CA GLN A 190 -15.92 6.01 -12.23
C GLN A 190 -16.94 5.14 -12.98
N ALA A 191 -18.16 5.63 -13.20
CA ALA A 191 -19.16 5.01 -14.07
C ALA A 191 -18.70 5.04 -15.54
N ALA A 192 -18.20 6.19 -16.01
CA ALA A 192 -17.66 6.32 -17.36
C ALA A 192 -16.47 5.39 -17.58
N LEU A 193 -15.57 5.25 -16.59
CA LEU A 193 -14.51 4.26 -16.63
C LEU A 193 -15.07 2.83 -16.75
N ARG A 194 -16.04 2.46 -15.91
CA ARG A 194 -16.65 1.12 -15.93
C ARG A 194 -17.23 0.79 -17.30
N ASP A 195 -18.03 1.69 -17.84
CA ASP A 195 -18.73 1.43 -19.10
C ASP A 195 -17.76 1.46 -20.28
N GLY A 196 -16.81 2.40 -20.28
CA GLY A 196 -15.74 2.46 -21.27
C GLY A 196 -14.81 1.24 -21.25
N LEU A 197 -14.53 0.66 -20.07
CA LEU A 197 -13.78 -0.60 -19.96
C LEU A 197 -14.51 -1.77 -20.62
N LEU A 198 -15.82 -1.88 -20.40
CA LEU A 198 -16.65 -2.94 -20.99
C LEU A 198 -16.70 -2.81 -22.51
N GLU A 199 -16.92 -1.61 -23.03
CA GLU A 199 -16.93 -1.33 -24.47
C GLU A 199 -15.54 -1.53 -25.10
N ALA A 200 -14.46 -1.23 -24.36
CA ALA A 200 -13.08 -1.51 -24.77
C ALA A 200 -12.68 -3.01 -24.68
N GLY A 201 -13.60 -3.90 -24.27
CA GLY A 201 -13.42 -5.35 -24.26
C GLY A 201 -12.95 -5.95 -22.92
N VAL A 202 -12.84 -5.16 -21.85
CA VAL A 202 -12.45 -5.64 -20.50
C VAL A 202 -13.68 -6.18 -19.76
N SER A 203 -14.26 -7.24 -20.32
CA SER A 203 -15.46 -7.93 -19.84
C SER A 203 -15.12 -9.25 -19.12
N PRO A 204 -15.98 -9.79 -18.25
CA PRO A 204 -17.34 -9.34 -17.89
C PRO A 204 -17.35 -8.20 -16.86
N TYR A 205 -18.55 -7.64 -16.60
CA TYR A 205 -18.78 -6.83 -15.40
C TYR A 205 -19.10 -7.75 -14.21
N ASN A 206 -18.24 -7.73 -13.20
CA ASN A 206 -18.36 -8.56 -12.00
C ASN A 206 -19.12 -7.87 -10.84
N GLY A 207 -19.71 -6.71 -11.08
CA GLY A 207 -20.42 -5.96 -10.03
C GLY A 207 -19.48 -5.42 -8.94
N TYR A 208 -20.04 -5.31 -7.73
CA TYR A 208 -19.30 -4.98 -6.52
C TYR A 208 -18.70 -6.26 -5.93
N SER A 209 -17.37 -6.32 -5.86
CA SER A 209 -16.68 -7.51 -5.35
C SER A 209 -15.35 -7.15 -4.71
N TYR A 210 -15.06 -7.79 -3.57
CA TYR A 210 -13.73 -7.73 -2.97
C TYR A 210 -12.76 -8.67 -3.68
N ASP A 211 -13.22 -9.72 -4.35
CA ASP A 211 -12.37 -10.74 -4.94
C ASP A 211 -11.59 -10.21 -6.15
N HIS A 212 -10.36 -10.68 -6.33
CA HIS A 212 -9.56 -10.33 -7.51
C HIS A 212 -10.06 -11.12 -8.73
N LEU A 213 -10.81 -10.45 -9.61
CA LEU A 213 -11.52 -11.09 -10.72
C LEU A 213 -11.15 -10.42 -12.05
N PHE A 214 -10.78 -11.23 -13.04
CA PHE A 214 -10.62 -10.77 -14.42
C PHE A 214 -11.89 -10.07 -14.93
N GLY A 215 -11.72 -9.01 -15.75
CA GLY A 215 -12.80 -8.16 -16.24
C GLY A 215 -12.94 -6.87 -15.45
N THR A 216 -14.11 -6.26 -15.50
CA THR A 216 -14.39 -4.97 -14.86
C THR A 216 -15.13 -5.19 -13.54
N LYS A 217 -14.72 -4.50 -12.47
CA LYS A 217 -15.42 -4.56 -11.18
C LYS A 217 -15.36 -3.25 -10.40
N VAL A 218 -16.17 -3.17 -9.36
CA VAL A 218 -16.09 -2.14 -8.32
C VAL A 218 -15.54 -2.78 -7.05
N GLY A 219 -14.46 -2.21 -6.52
CA GLY A 219 -13.83 -2.69 -5.28
C GLY A 219 -14.44 -2.08 -4.03
N GLY A 220 -14.00 -2.56 -2.87
CA GLY A 220 -14.32 -1.92 -1.60
C GLY A 220 -13.51 -0.65 -1.39
N THR A 221 -13.81 0.06 -0.32
CA THR A 221 -13.06 1.23 0.13
C THR A 221 -12.95 1.26 1.63
N ILE A 222 -11.88 1.85 2.17
CA ILE A 222 -11.76 2.15 3.61
C ILE A 222 -12.27 3.57 3.96
N PHE A 223 -12.98 4.22 3.04
CA PHE A 223 -13.70 5.46 3.31
C PHE A 223 -15.18 5.17 3.47
N ASP A 224 -15.80 5.69 4.54
CA ASP A 224 -17.23 5.58 4.76
C ASP A 224 -18.03 6.49 3.80
N GLU A 225 -19.36 6.50 3.96
CA GLU A 225 -20.26 7.31 3.12
C GLU A 225 -20.04 8.83 3.27
N ALA A 226 -19.47 9.26 4.40
CA ALA A 226 -19.11 10.66 4.65
C ALA A 226 -17.70 11.01 4.14
N GLY A 227 -16.97 10.04 3.55
CA GLY A 227 -15.60 10.21 3.10
C GLY A 227 -14.58 10.22 4.24
N TYR A 228 -14.96 9.75 5.43
CA TYR A 228 -14.06 9.55 6.56
C TYR A 228 -13.31 8.22 6.43
N ARG A 229 -12.01 8.25 6.64
CA ARG A 229 -11.09 7.12 6.50
C ARG A 229 -11.06 6.27 7.77
N HIS A 230 -11.26 4.97 7.60
CA HIS A 230 -11.03 3.95 8.61
C HIS A 230 -9.73 3.19 8.33
N THR A 231 -8.76 3.31 9.21
CA THR A 231 -7.41 2.81 8.94
C THR A 231 -7.18 1.42 9.54
N ALA A 232 -6.05 0.80 9.25
CA ALA A 232 -5.61 -0.38 9.99
C ALA A 232 -5.43 -0.10 11.49
N ALA A 233 -5.21 1.16 11.90
CA ALA A 233 -5.13 1.53 13.32
C ALA A 233 -6.46 1.28 14.05
N ASP A 234 -7.59 1.41 13.36
CA ASP A 234 -8.92 1.18 13.93
C ASP A 234 -9.09 -0.29 14.38
N LEU A 235 -8.38 -1.22 13.73
CA LEU A 235 -8.39 -2.65 14.07
C LEU A 235 -7.78 -2.94 15.45
N LEU A 236 -7.04 -1.99 16.04
CA LEU A 236 -6.51 -2.10 17.40
C LEU A 236 -7.61 -2.13 18.46
N ALA A 237 -8.80 -1.59 18.17
CA ALA A 237 -9.96 -1.65 19.05
C ALA A 237 -10.46 -3.09 19.29
N ALA A 238 -10.07 -4.04 18.43
CA ALA A 238 -10.33 -5.46 18.64
C ALA A 238 -9.25 -6.16 19.48
N GLY A 239 -8.28 -5.42 20.01
CA GLY A 239 -7.25 -5.92 20.93
C GLY A 239 -7.73 -5.95 22.38
N ASN A 240 -6.99 -6.64 23.25
CA ASN A 240 -7.20 -6.57 24.68
C ASN A 240 -6.35 -5.43 25.27
N HIS A 241 -7.00 -4.37 25.76
CA HIS A 241 -6.34 -3.15 26.22
C HIS A 241 -5.41 -3.35 27.43
N ASN A 242 -5.65 -4.38 28.25
CA ASN A 242 -4.77 -4.71 29.38
C ASN A 242 -3.47 -5.40 28.92
N ASN A 243 -3.50 -6.00 27.74
CA ASN A 243 -2.39 -6.74 27.16
C ASN A 243 -1.70 -5.99 26.02
N LEU A 244 -2.30 -4.93 25.49
CA LEU A 244 -1.80 -4.19 24.33
C LEU A 244 -1.36 -2.79 24.75
N ARG A 245 -0.04 -2.54 24.66
CA ARG A 245 0.52 -1.19 24.78
C ARG A 245 0.95 -0.68 23.41
N VAL A 246 0.54 0.53 23.05
CA VAL A 246 0.90 1.18 21.79
C VAL A 246 1.71 2.44 22.09
N LEU A 247 2.94 2.50 21.57
CA LEU A 247 3.79 3.69 21.66
C LEU A 247 3.93 4.32 20.28
N LEU A 248 3.58 5.61 20.20
CA LEU A 248 3.78 6.48 19.04
C LEU A 248 5.12 7.19 19.14
N HIS A 249 5.66 7.59 18.00
CA HIS A 249 6.97 8.24 17.88
C HIS A 249 8.12 7.40 18.48
N ALA A 250 7.99 6.07 18.44
CA ALA A 250 8.98 5.11 18.90
C ALA A 250 9.79 4.58 17.71
N SER A 251 10.89 5.24 17.38
CA SER A 251 11.78 4.84 16.28
C SER A 251 12.74 3.75 16.73
N VAL A 252 12.43 2.49 16.44
CA VAL A 252 13.31 1.34 16.73
C VAL A 252 14.58 1.43 15.90
N THR A 253 15.72 1.62 16.56
CA THR A 253 17.03 1.77 15.92
C THR A 253 17.72 0.43 15.68
N ARG A 254 17.51 -0.54 16.59
CA ARG A 254 18.25 -1.81 16.56
C ARG A 254 17.52 -2.94 17.29
N ILE A 255 17.66 -4.16 16.77
CA ILE A 255 17.32 -5.40 17.48
C ILE A 255 18.50 -5.83 18.36
N ILE A 256 18.23 -6.21 19.60
CA ILE A 256 19.24 -6.65 20.57
C ILE A 256 19.28 -8.18 20.59
N PHE A 257 20.49 -8.73 20.49
CA PHE A 257 20.74 -10.18 20.47
C PHE A 257 21.61 -10.59 21.66
N ASN A 258 21.31 -11.75 22.25
CA ASN A 258 22.28 -12.51 23.02
C ASN A 258 23.09 -13.38 22.05
N THR A 259 24.41 -13.20 22.07
CA THR A 259 25.41 -13.92 21.27
C THR A 259 26.44 -14.66 22.12
N GLU A 260 26.22 -14.79 23.43
CA GLU A 260 27.21 -15.25 24.42
C GLU A 260 27.52 -16.75 24.33
N GLN A 261 26.71 -17.52 23.60
CA GLN A 261 26.93 -18.95 23.42
C GLN A 261 27.54 -19.20 22.05
N GLU A 262 28.87 -19.34 22.04
CA GLU A 262 29.65 -19.75 20.87
C GLU A 262 29.02 -21.02 20.26
N HIS A 263 28.84 -21.03 18.93
CA HIS A 263 28.15 -22.08 18.16
C HIS A 263 26.61 -22.17 18.27
N ARG A 264 25.92 -21.26 18.97
CA ARG A 264 24.44 -21.18 18.93
C ARG A 264 23.93 -20.02 18.06
N LYS A 265 22.73 -20.21 17.50
CA LYS A 265 22.03 -19.16 16.73
C LYS A 265 21.81 -17.94 17.63
N PRO A 266 22.09 -16.70 17.16
CA PRO A 266 21.75 -15.48 17.89
C PRO A 266 20.29 -15.48 18.31
N ARG A 267 20.01 -15.11 19.55
CA ARG A 267 18.65 -15.03 20.09
C ARG A 267 18.29 -13.59 20.38
N THR A 268 17.15 -13.13 19.89
CA THR A 268 16.63 -11.81 20.23
C THR A 268 16.25 -11.73 21.71
N ILE A 269 16.58 -10.61 22.34
CA ILE A 269 16.22 -10.34 23.75
C ILE A 269 15.41 -9.06 23.93
N GLY A 270 15.46 -8.14 22.96
CA GLY A 270 14.77 -6.86 23.05
C GLY A 270 15.05 -5.97 21.86
N VAL A 271 14.57 -4.74 21.95
CA VAL A 271 14.80 -3.68 20.97
C VAL A 271 15.32 -2.42 21.66
N GLU A 272 16.12 -1.67 20.92
CA GLU A 272 16.46 -0.30 21.23
C GLU A 272 15.63 0.64 20.35
N PHE A 273 15.08 1.70 20.94
CA PHE A 273 14.33 2.71 20.20
C PHE A 273 14.58 4.11 20.75
N LYS A 274 14.39 5.11 19.90
CA LYS A 274 14.38 6.52 20.30
C LYS A 274 12.95 7.00 20.48
N ASP A 275 12.70 7.76 21.54
CA ASP A 275 11.46 8.49 21.75
C ASP A 275 11.39 9.81 20.97
N GLU A 276 10.25 10.51 21.05
CA GLU A 276 10.03 11.76 20.34
C GLU A 276 10.97 12.90 20.74
N ASN A 277 11.64 12.79 21.89
CA ASN A 277 12.61 13.77 22.38
C ASN A 277 14.06 13.35 22.07
N GLY A 278 14.26 12.23 21.35
CA GLY A 278 15.56 11.65 21.07
C GLY A 278 16.15 10.81 22.20
N GLY A 279 15.40 10.60 23.29
CA GLY A 279 15.80 9.75 24.40
C GLY A 279 15.86 8.28 23.98
N GLN A 280 16.96 7.60 24.32
CA GLN A 280 17.15 6.19 24.02
C GLN A 280 16.47 5.32 25.08
N GLN A 281 15.70 4.34 24.62
CA GLN A 281 14.91 3.43 25.44
C GLN A 281 15.19 1.98 25.03
N HIS A 282 14.98 1.05 25.95
CA HIS A 282 15.14 -0.40 25.71
C HIS A 282 13.89 -1.14 26.17
N ALA A 283 13.31 -1.97 25.29
CA ALA A 283 12.21 -2.86 25.63
C ALA A 283 12.64 -4.32 25.48
N PHE A 284 12.29 -5.17 26.45
CA PHE A 284 12.77 -6.56 26.52
C PHE A 284 11.64 -7.58 26.41
N LEU A 285 11.98 -8.74 25.84
CA LEU A 285 11.09 -9.90 25.80
C LEU A 285 11.02 -10.57 27.18
N THR A 286 9.91 -11.26 27.49
CA THR A 286 9.87 -12.16 28.64
C THR A 286 10.89 -13.31 28.44
N ARG A 287 11.32 -13.94 29.54
CA ARG A 287 12.27 -15.06 29.50
C ARG A 287 11.66 -16.36 28.94
N ASN A 288 10.45 -16.32 28.39
CA ASN A 288 9.83 -17.45 27.73
C ASN A 288 10.57 -17.75 26.41
N ARG A 289 10.78 -19.03 26.10
CA ARG A 289 11.42 -19.48 24.85
C ARG A 289 10.64 -19.07 23.62
N ASP A 290 9.32 -18.99 23.76
CA ASP A 290 8.43 -18.60 22.69
C ASP A 290 8.28 -17.08 22.53
N SER A 291 8.87 -16.22 23.37
CA SER A 291 8.76 -14.78 23.13
C SER A 291 9.54 -14.35 21.90
N GLU A 292 8.96 -13.47 21.08
CA GLU A 292 9.51 -13.10 19.76
C GLU A 292 9.36 -11.60 19.48
N ILE A 293 10.32 -11.02 18.75
CA ILE A 293 10.17 -9.73 18.09
C ILE A 293 9.62 -9.97 16.69
N ILE A 294 8.62 -9.18 16.30
CA ILE A 294 8.04 -9.24 14.95
C ILE A 294 8.20 -7.87 14.29
N ILE A 295 8.95 -7.83 13.19
CA ILE A 295 9.13 -6.63 12.39
C ILE A 295 7.98 -6.54 11.38
N SER A 296 7.27 -5.41 11.40
CA SER A 296 6.17 -5.04 10.50
C SER A 296 6.33 -3.59 10.02
N ALA A 297 7.58 -3.17 9.76
CA ALA A 297 7.98 -1.81 9.40
C ALA A 297 7.84 -1.48 7.89
N GLY A 298 7.25 -2.39 7.12
CA GLY A 298 6.97 -2.26 5.70
C GLY A 298 8.13 -2.63 4.79
N ALA A 299 7.87 -2.69 3.48
CA ALA A 299 8.81 -3.14 2.46
C ALA A 299 10.17 -2.41 2.49
N ILE A 300 10.20 -1.14 2.89
CA ILE A 300 11.44 -0.36 3.02
C ILE A 300 12.02 -0.47 4.43
N GLY A 301 11.20 -0.34 5.47
CA GLY A 301 11.67 -0.26 6.87
C GLY A 301 12.20 -1.57 7.42
N SER A 302 11.60 -2.70 7.04
CA SER A 302 11.98 -4.01 7.56
C SER A 302 13.37 -4.47 7.12
N PRO A 303 13.73 -4.46 5.81
CA PRO A 303 15.11 -4.75 5.42
C PRO A 303 16.10 -3.71 5.95
N GLN A 304 15.73 -2.43 6.02
CA GLN A 304 16.57 -1.39 6.62
C GLN A 304 16.90 -1.71 8.08
N LEU A 305 15.91 -2.07 8.89
CA LEU A 305 16.11 -2.41 10.30
C LEU A 305 16.94 -3.69 10.48
N LEU A 306 16.76 -4.70 9.62
CA LEU A 306 17.62 -5.89 9.64
C LEU A 306 19.08 -5.53 9.38
N LEU A 307 19.36 -4.69 8.38
CA LEU A 307 20.72 -4.22 8.06
C LEU A 307 21.31 -3.44 9.25
N LEU A 308 20.57 -2.48 9.81
CA LEU A 308 21.01 -1.70 10.99
C LEU A 308 21.22 -2.57 12.23
N SER A 309 20.56 -3.72 12.30
CA SER A 309 20.70 -4.70 13.37
C SER A 309 21.80 -5.74 13.13
N GLY A 310 22.60 -5.57 12.07
CA GLY A 310 23.73 -6.47 11.77
C GLY A 310 23.34 -7.76 11.05
N ILE A 311 22.15 -7.83 10.45
CA ILE A 311 21.68 -8.96 9.64
C ILE A 311 21.67 -8.53 8.16
N GLY A 312 22.62 -9.03 7.37
CA GLY A 312 22.74 -8.61 5.97
C GLY A 312 24.03 -8.98 5.26
N PRO A 313 24.27 -8.41 4.05
CA PRO A 313 25.50 -8.61 3.29
C PRO A 313 26.73 -8.11 4.06
N ARG A 314 27.76 -8.95 4.22
CA ARG A 314 28.95 -8.60 5.03
C ARG A 314 29.64 -7.32 4.55
N LYS A 315 29.71 -7.12 3.23
CA LYS A 315 30.34 -5.93 2.63
C LYS A 315 29.58 -4.65 2.98
N GLU A 316 28.25 -4.70 2.92
CA GLU A 316 27.38 -3.57 3.25
C GLU A 316 27.48 -3.21 4.72
N LEU A 317 27.38 -4.20 5.62
CA LEU A 317 27.48 -3.96 7.07
C LEU A 317 28.83 -3.34 7.46
N LYS A 318 29.93 -3.86 6.89
CA LYS A 318 31.28 -3.31 7.12
C LYS A 318 31.44 -1.87 6.63
N LYS A 319 30.84 -1.52 5.48
CA LYS A 319 30.89 -0.16 4.93
C LYS A 319 30.33 0.88 5.91
N HIS A 320 29.35 0.49 6.72
CA HIS A 320 28.69 1.36 7.70
C HIS A 320 29.15 1.11 9.15
N ASN A 321 30.26 0.38 9.36
CA ASN A 321 30.78 0.02 10.69
C ASN A 321 29.77 -0.72 11.57
N ILE A 322 28.87 -1.51 10.97
CA ILE A 322 27.87 -2.31 11.67
C ILE A 322 28.46 -3.70 11.95
N SER A 323 28.45 -4.11 13.22
CA SER A 323 28.85 -5.46 13.63
C SER A 323 27.94 -6.52 13.01
N VAL A 324 28.53 -7.56 12.43
CA VAL A 324 27.80 -8.64 11.79
C VAL A 324 27.25 -9.59 12.84
N VAL A 325 25.93 -9.62 13.01
CA VAL A 325 25.21 -10.61 13.81
C VAL A 325 24.95 -11.87 12.99
N LEU A 326 24.47 -11.68 11.75
CA LEU A 326 24.22 -12.77 10.82
C LEU A 326 24.48 -12.32 9.39
N ARG A 327 25.27 -13.10 8.66
CA ARG A 327 25.46 -12.91 7.23
C ARG A 327 24.25 -13.42 6.46
N ASN A 328 23.54 -12.53 5.77
CA ASN A 328 22.51 -12.89 4.79
C ASN A 328 22.58 -11.96 3.57
N GLU A 329 23.04 -12.49 2.44
CA GLU A 329 23.26 -11.71 1.20
C GLU A 329 21.95 -11.24 0.52
N HIS A 330 20.79 -11.73 0.96
CA HIS A 330 19.49 -11.45 0.34
C HIS A 330 18.70 -10.32 1.02
N VAL A 331 19.13 -9.85 2.20
CA VAL A 331 18.47 -8.71 2.86
C VAL A 331 18.62 -7.46 1.99
N GLY A 332 17.49 -6.80 1.72
CA GLY A 332 17.41 -5.66 0.81
C GLY A 332 17.53 -6.03 -0.67
N LYS A 333 17.49 -7.30 -1.07
CA LYS A 333 17.51 -7.71 -2.48
C LYS A 333 16.10 -8.06 -2.99
N GLY A 334 15.92 -7.95 -4.31
CA GLY A 334 14.66 -8.22 -4.98
C GLY A 334 13.58 -7.20 -4.60
N MET A 335 13.95 -5.93 -4.46
CA MET A 335 13.00 -4.84 -4.23
C MET A 335 12.19 -4.60 -5.49
N SER A 336 10.88 -4.49 -5.37
CA SER A 336 9.98 -4.24 -6.50
C SER A 336 8.87 -3.27 -6.12
N ASP A 337 8.36 -2.58 -7.11
CA ASP A 337 7.14 -1.79 -7.06
C ASP A 337 6.38 -1.98 -8.36
N ASN A 338 5.06 -1.91 -8.33
CA ASN A 338 4.26 -1.97 -9.54
C ASN A 338 4.40 -0.63 -10.29
N PRO A 339 5.00 -0.60 -11.50
CA PRO A 339 5.02 0.63 -12.27
C PRO A 339 3.60 1.03 -12.67
N MET A 340 3.33 2.32 -12.59
CA MET A 340 2.11 2.94 -13.06
C MET A 340 2.44 4.02 -14.10
N ASN A 341 1.59 4.13 -15.10
CA ASN A 341 1.54 5.22 -16.05
C ASN A 341 0.14 5.84 -16.00
N SER A 342 0.07 7.15 -16.18
CA SER A 342 -1.20 7.89 -16.10
C SER A 342 -1.40 8.74 -17.34
N ILE A 343 -2.65 8.84 -17.78
CA ILE A 343 -3.09 9.75 -18.83
C ILE A 343 -4.07 10.73 -18.22
N PHE A 344 -3.74 12.02 -18.28
CA PHE A 344 -4.64 13.09 -17.87
C PHE A 344 -5.62 13.40 -18.99
N ILE A 345 -6.90 13.47 -18.64
CA ILE A 345 -8.00 13.72 -19.55
C ILE A 345 -8.69 15.00 -19.09
N PRO A 346 -8.51 16.11 -19.82
CA PRO A 346 -9.24 17.34 -19.56
C PRO A 346 -10.74 17.14 -19.78
N THR A 347 -11.54 17.81 -18.98
CA THR A 347 -13.00 17.75 -19.06
C THR A 347 -13.58 19.14 -19.23
N LYS A 348 -14.78 19.22 -19.84
CA LYS A 348 -15.53 20.47 -19.98
C LYS A 348 -15.88 21.08 -18.62
N ASP A 349 -16.43 20.25 -17.74
CA ASP A 349 -16.80 20.62 -16.39
C ASP A 349 -15.87 19.92 -15.38
N ALA A 350 -15.61 20.58 -14.25
CA ALA A 350 -14.77 20.05 -13.18
C ALA A 350 -15.43 18.78 -12.57
N PRO A 351 -14.82 17.57 -12.70
CA PRO A 351 -15.46 16.35 -12.23
C PRO A 351 -15.39 16.26 -10.71
N LYS A 352 -16.48 15.80 -10.08
CA LYS A 352 -16.47 15.51 -8.63
C LYS A 352 -15.26 14.66 -8.25
N GLN A 353 -14.62 15.00 -7.13
CA GLN A 353 -13.47 14.27 -6.64
C GLN A 353 -13.82 12.79 -6.43
N SER A 354 -12.99 11.91 -6.98
CA SER A 354 -13.08 10.48 -6.76
C SER A 354 -11.69 9.86 -6.72
N LEU A 355 -11.48 8.97 -5.76
CA LEU A 355 -10.36 8.04 -5.75
C LEU A 355 -10.76 6.76 -6.52
N ILE A 356 -9.94 5.72 -6.44
CA ILE A 356 -10.13 4.50 -7.19
C ILE A 356 -11.37 3.77 -6.63
N GLN A 357 -12.34 3.47 -7.51
CA GLN A 357 -13.55 2.72 -7.20
C GLN A 357 -13.76 1.59 -8.20
N THR A 358 -13.59 1.89 -9.49
CA THR A 358 -13.68 0.94 -10.60
C THR A 358 -12.28 0.49 -10.99
N VAL A 359 -12.13 -0.81 -11.27
CA VAL A 359 -10.92 -1.37 -11.88
C VAL A 359 -11.25 -2.34 -13.01
N GLY A 360 -10.46 -2.27 -14.08
CA GLY A 360 -10.41 -3.28 -15.14
C GLY A 360 -9.17 -4.15 -15.00
N ILE A 361 -9.34 -5.45 -14.77
CA ILE A 361 -8.27 -6.44 -14.72
C ILE A 361 -8.21 -7.12 -16.10
N THR A 362 -7.16 -6.82 -16.86
CA THR A 362 -7.01 -7.28 -18.25
C THR A 362 -6.25 -8.60 -18.37
N ASP A 363 -6.37 -9.26 -19.52
CA ASP A 363 -5.68 -10.52 -19.85
C ASP A 363 -4.25 -10.28 -20.35
N GLY A 364 -3.88 -9.01 -20.55
CA GLY A 364 -2.52 -8.56 -20.81
C GLY A 364 -1.72 -8.29 -19.52
N GLY A 365 -2.30 -8.53 -18.34
CA GLY A 365 -1.61 -8.30 -17.06
C GLY A 365 -1.45 -6.82 -16.69
N ALA A 366 -2.28 -5.95 -17.27
CA ALA A 366 -2.44 -4.55 -16.89
C ALA A 366 -3.74 -4.35 -16.11
N PHE A 367 -3.71 -3.51 -15.07
CA PHE A 367 -4.88 -3.08 -14.32
C PHE A 367 -5.16 -1.62 -14.63
N ILE A 368 -6.38 -1.32 -15.05
CA ILE A 368 -6.82 0.02 -15.43
C ILE A 368 -7.70 0.60 -14.33
N GLU A 369 -7.30 1.73 -13.78
CA GLU A 369 -7.96 2.43 -12.68
C GLU A 369 -8.19 3.89 -13.06
N ALA A 370 -8.96 4.63 -12.28
CA ALA A 370 -9.14 6.06 -12.52
C ALA A 370 -9.30 6.85 -11.23
N SER A 371 -9.05 8.14 -11.32
CA SER A 371 -9.30 9.14 -10.29
C SER A 371 -9.64 10.48 -10.92
N SER A 372 -10.29 11.38 -10.19
CA SER A 372 -10.73 12.67 -10.72
C SER A 372 -10.80 13.74 -9.64
N GLY A 373 -10.84 15.01 -10.07
CA GLY A 373 -11.34 16.11 -9.25
C GLY A 373 -10.43 16.60 -8.13
N PHE A 374 -9.12 16.37 -8.23
CA PHE A 374 -8.17 16.86 -7.23
C PHE A 374 -8.11 18.39 -7.21
N SER A 375 -8.09 18.97 -6.00
CA SER A 375 -7.91 20.41 -5.75
C SER A 375 -8.99 21.32 -6.35
N GLN A 376 -10.25 20.86 -6.40
CA GLN A 376 -11.37 21.62 -6.94
C GLN A 376 -12.22 22.34 -5.88
N SER A 377 -12.02 22.05 -4.59
CA SER A 377 -12.75 22.71 -3.49
C SER A 377 -11.95 23.91 -2.94
N PRO A 378 -12.63 25.00 -2.52
CA PRO A 378 -12.01 26.09 -1.77
C PRO A 378 -11.36 25.65 -0.45
N ASP A 379 -11.85 24.53 0.12
CA ASP A 379 -11.39 23.95 1.38
C ASP A 379 -10.14 23.07 1.22
N SER A 380 -9.80 22.65 0.00
CA SER A 380 -8.50 22.06 -0.31
C SER A 380 -7.45 23.17 -0.19
N ILE A 381 -6.80 23.24 0.97
CA ILE A 381 -5.76 24.22 1.32
C ILE A 381 -4.90 24.53 0.09
N GLN A 382 -5.11 25.73 -0.45
CA GLN A 382 -4.46 26.37 -1.61
C GLN A 382 -3.50 25.51 -2.43
N CYS A 383 -3.95 25.05 -3.61
CA CYS A 383 -3.15 24.57 -4.76
C CYS A 383 -1.90 23.73 -4.45
N HIS A 384 -1.93 22.84 -3.45
CA HIS A 384 -0.81 21.95 -3.14
C HIS A 384 -1.17 20.52 -3.53
N HIS A 385 -0.74 20.07 -4.71
CA HIS A 385 -1.28 18.85 -5.32
C HIS A 385 -0.42 17.58 -5.11
N GLY A 386 0.60 17.64 -4.27
CA GLY A 386 1.45 16.48 -4.00
C GLY A 386 2.05 15.83 -5.24
N ILE A 387 2.42 14.57 -5.09
CA ILE A 387 3.25 13.82 -6.04
C ILE A 387 2.50 13.36 -7.30
N MET A 388 1.17 13.46 -7.32
CA MET A 388 0.28 13.04 -8.42
C MET A 388 -0.30 14.21 -9.22
N SER A 389 0.16 15.42 -8.94
CA SER A 389 -0.34 16.61 -9.62
C SER A 389 -0.06 16.60 -11.11
N ALA A 390 -1.06 16.97 -11.94
CA ALA A 390 -0.86 17.39 -13.33
C ALA A 390 -0.20 18.79 -13.40
N GLU A 391 0.72 19.09 -12.49
CA GLU A 391 1.50 20.31 -12.50
C GLU A 391 2.58 20.19 -13.57
N ILE A 392 2.19 20.44 -14.82
CA ILE A 392 2.98 20.83 -16.02
C ILE A 392 4.52 20.84 -15.84
N GLY A 393 5.17 19.69 -15.90
CA GLY A 393 6.32 19.42 -16.77
C GLY A 393 7.60 20.22 -16.86
N GLN A 394 7.95 21.12 -15.94
CA GLN A 394 9.30 21.74 -15.99
C GLN A 394 10.36 21.05 -15.12
N LEU A 395 10.07 19.94 -14.44
CA LEU A 395 11.13 19.19 -13.71
C LEU A 395 12.13 18.52 -14.65
N SER A 396 11.76 18.27 -15.91
CA SER A 396 12.63 17.71 -16.95
C SER A 396 13.78 18.64 -17.37
N THR A 397 13.69 19.94 -17.10
CA THR A 397 14.76 20.91 -17.41
C THR A 397 15.85 20.97 -16.33
N ILE A 398 15.63 20.33 -15.17
CA ILE A 398 16.64 20.27 -14.11
C ILE A 398 17.72 19.25 -14.52
N PRO A 399 19.01 19.66 -14.58
CA PRO A 399 20.10 18.75 -14.91
C PRO A 399 20.15 17.55 -13.95
N PRO A 400 20.43 16.32 -14.41
CA PRO A 400 20.42 15.10 -13.57
C PRO A 400 21.15 15.23 -12.22
N LYS A 401 22.29 15.94 -12.21
CA LYS A 401 23.11 16.15 -10.99
C LYS A 401 22.48 17.08 -9.95
N GLN A 402 21.43 17.82 -10.31
CA GLN A 402 20.75 18.81 -9.45
C GLN A 402 19.35 18.36 -9.04
N ARG A 403 18.95 17.13 -9.39
CA ARG A 403 17.63 16.57 -9.09
C ARG A 403 17.60 16.06 -7.65
N ASN A 404 17.08 16.85 -6.73
CA ASN A 404 16.87 16.48 -5.33
C ASN A 404 15.49 16.97 -4.83
N LEU A 405 15.07 16.51 -3.64
CA LEU A 405 13.76 16.88 -3.07
C LEU A 405 13.61 18.40 -2.92
N ASP A 406 14.67 19.13 -2.56
CA ASP A 406 14.61 20.59 -2.43
C ASP A 406 14.37 21.30 -3.76
N ALA A 407 14.94 20.79 -4.86
CA ALA A 407 14.70 21.30 -6.20
C ALA A 407 13.24 21.07 -6.63
N VAL A 408 12.67 19.91 -6.27
CA VAL A 408 11.24 19.61 -6.49
C VAL A 408 10.36 20.57 -5.66
N LYS A 409 10.67 20.77 -4.38
CA LYS A 409 9.93 21.69 -3.49
C LYS A 409 9.96 23.13 -4.00
N LYS A 410 11.13 23.62 -4.41
CA LYS A 410 11.29 24.97 -5.00
C LYS A 410 10.49 25.14 -6.29
N TYR A 411 10.34 24.07 -7.07
CA TYR A 411 9.54 24.08 -8.29
C TYR A 411 8.03 24.20 -7.97
N VAL A 412 7.53 23.36 -7.07
CA VAL A 412 6.12 23.38 -6.61
C VAL A 412 5.75 24.78 -6.10
N HIS A 413 6.62 25.42 -5.30
CA HIS A 413 6.39 26.77 -4.76
C HIS A 413 6.34 27.90 -5.80
N LYS A 414 6.86 27.72 -7.02
CA LYS A 414 6.85 28.77 -8.06
C LYS A 414 5.54 28.80 -8.88
N LYS A 415 4.58 27.93 -8.58
CA LYS A 415 3.49 27.56 -9.50
C LYS A 415 2.10 28.10 -9.14
N TYR A 416 2.01 29.01 -8.15
CA TYR A 416 0.77 29.66 -7.70
C TYR A 416 0.00 30.47 -8.77
N ASN A 417 0.50 30.56 -10.02
CA ASN A 417 -0.03 31.39 -11.10
C ASN A 417 -0.66 30.61 -12.28
N LEU A 418 -1.00 29.32 -12.12
CA LEU A 418 -1.65 28.55 -13.20
C LEU A 418 -3.17 28.78 -13.28
N PRO A 419 -3.78 28.80 -14.49
CA PRO A 419 -5.23 28.92 -14.66
C PRO A 419 -5.99 27.71 -14.10
N LYS A 420 -7.13 27.95 -13.46
CA LYS A 420 -7.97 26.92 -12.79
C LYS A 420 -8.47 25.86 -13.77
N GLU A 421 -8.63 26.23 -15.03
CA GLU A 421 -9.17 25.42 -16.13
C GLU A 421 -8.24 24.25 -16.49
N VAL A 422 -6.92 24.41 -16.26
CA VAL A 422 -5.93 23.33 -16.47
C VAL A 422 -6.13 22.17 -15.48
N PHE A 423 -6.88 22.38 -14.40
CA PHE A 423 -7.14 21.41 -13.34
C PHE A 423 -8.54 20.77 -13.42
N SER A 424 -9.29 21.06 -14.49
CA SER A 424 -10.59 20.43 -14.75
C SER A 424 -10.38 19.14 -15.54
N GLY A 425 -10.27 18.01 -14.82
CA GLY A 425 -10.10 16.72 -15.45
C GLY A 425 -9.95 15.55 -14.49
N GLY A 426 -9.64 14.39 -15.06
CA GLY A 426 -9.33 13.18 -14.32
C GLY A 426 -8.22 12.38 -14.98
N PHE A 427 -7.75 11.37 -14.28
CA PHE A 427 -6.71 10.46 -14.73
C PHE A 427 -7.29 9.09 -15.00
N ILE A 428 -6.82 8.46 -16.08
CA ILE A 428 -6.89 7.01 -16.26
C ILE A 428 -5.48 6.47 -16.05
N LEU A 429 -5.37 5.48 -15.19
CA LEU A 429 -4.12 4.90 -14.69
C LEU A 429 -4.00 3.48 -15.25
N SER A 430 -2.79 3.11 -15.66
CA SER A 430 -2.45 1.74 -16.01
C SER A 430 -1.28 1.30 -15.14
N LYS A 431 -1.43 0.20 -14.39
CA LYS A 431 -0.34 -0.46 -13.68
C LYS A 431 -0.21 -1.91 -14.14
N ILE A 432 0.96 -2.51 -14.02
CA ILE A 432 1.15 -3.93 -14.35
C ILE A 432 1.06 -4.81 -13.10
N ASP A 433 0.54 -6.02 -13.23
CA ASP A 433 0.63 -7.05 -12.19
C ASP A 433 2.05 -7.63 -12.13
N GLY A 434 2.58 -7.93 -10.94
CA GLY A 434 3.84 -8.65 -10.75
C GLY A 434 4.98 -8.26 -11.73
N PRO A 435 5.65 -7.12 -11.53
CA PRO A 435 6.80 -6.75 -12.36
C PRO A 435 7.89 -7.82 -12.26
N LEU A 436 8.52 -8.15 -13.39
CA LEU A 436 9.68 -9.04 -13.42
C LEU A 436 10.97 -8.29 -13.09
N SER A 437 10.98 -6.99 -13.31
CA SER A 437 12.05 -6.11 -12.90
C SER A 437 12.11 -6.04 -11.38
N THR A 438 13.31 -6.26 -10.85
CA THR A 438 13.60 -6.17 -9.41
C THR A 438 14.91 -5.42 -9.23
N GLY A 439 15.06 -4.75 -8.10
CA GLY A 439 16.27 -4.07 -7.70
C GLY A 439 16.65 -4.37 -6.26
N ASN A 440 17.11 -3.35 -5.54
CA ASN A 440 17.71 -3.51 -4.23
C ASN A 440 17.57 -2.26 -3.37
N LEU A 441 17.78 -2.45 -2.06
CA LEU A 441 17.83 -1.45 -1.02
C LEU A 441 19.22 -1.53 -0.36
N VAL A 442 19.87 -0.39 -0.17
CA VAL A 442 21.17 -0.26 0.50
C VAL A 442 21.15 0.88 1.49
N LEU A 443 21.98 0.80 2.53
CA LEU A 443 22.07 1.86 3.52
C LEU A 443 22.80 3.07 2.94
N VAL A 444 22.32 4.26 3.31
CA VAL A 444 23.02 5.52 3.07
C VAL A 444 23.90 5.85 4.28
N ASP A 445 23.35 5.67 5.48
CA ASP A 445 23.99 5.93 6.76
C ASP A 445 23.44 4.95 7.83
N THR A 446 23.69 5.26 9.11
CA THR A 446 23.19 4.47 10.26
C THR A 446 22.03 5.15 10.99
N ASP A 447 21.50 6.27 10.49
CA ASP A 447 20.33 6.92 11.07
C ASP A 447 19.05 6.22 10.57
N ILE A 448 18.26 5.69 11.50
CA ILE A 448 16.99 5.03 11.18
C ILE A 448 15.98 5.98 10.53
N ASN A 449 16.12 7.30 10.75
CA ASN A 449 15.23 8.29 10.17
C ASN A 449 15.58 8.61 8.71
N SER A 450 16.81 8.32 8.27
CA SER A 450 17.21 8.47 6.87
C SER A 450 16.50 7.43 5.98
N ASN A 451 16.11 7.83 4.78
CA ASN A 451 15.66 6.87 3.77
C ASN A 451 16.87 6.11 3.23
N PRO A 452 16.80 4.77 3.08
CA PRO A 452 17.82 4.03 2.37
C PRO A 452 17.74 4.35 0.86
N THR A 453 18.82 4.04 0.14
CA THR A 453 18.80 4.11 -1.33
C THR A 453 18.05 2.90 -1.86
N VAL A 454 17.04 3.13 -2.71
CA VAL A 454 16.19 2.08 -3.28
C VAL A 454 16.22 2.15 -4.80
N THR A 455 16.43 0.99 -5.43
CA THR A 455 16.35 0.77 -6.88
C THR A 455 15.23 -0.22 -7.15
N PHE A 456 14.33 0.08 -8.10
CA PHE A 456 13.27 -0.84 -8.54
C PHE A 456 13.50 -1.40 -9.95
N ASN A 457 14.30 -0.72 -10.77
CA ASN A 457 14.57 -1.06 -12.17
C ASN A 457 13.32 -1.04 -13.05
N TYR A 458 12.45 -0.03 -12.91
CA TYR A 458 11.19 0.05 -13.66
C TYR A 458 11.38 -0.19 -15.16
N PHE A 459 10.61 -1.14 -15.72
CA PHE A 459 10.66 -1.51 -17.14
C PHE A 459 12.04 -1.95 -17.68
N GLN A 460 12.95 -2.40 -16.81
CA GLN A 460 14.20 -3.02 -17.25
C GLN A 460 13.92 -4.34 -17.98
N HIS A 461 12.98 -5.14 -17.49
CA HIS A 461 12.56 -6.34 -18.17
C HIS A 461 11.61 -6.01 -19.35
N PRO A 462 11.85 -6.48 -20.58
CA PRO A 462 11.07 -6.11 -21.75
C PRO A 462 9.59 -6.50 -21.65
N LYS A 463 9.27 -7.61 -20.98
CA LYS A 463 7.87 -8.00 -20.73
C LYS A 463 7.12 -6.97 -19.87
N ASP A 464 7.76 -6.32 -18.91
CA ASP A 464 7.12 -5.29 -18.08
C ASP A 464 6.72 -4.10 -18.96
N LEU A 465 7.62 -3.69 -19.86
CA LEU A 465 7.36 -2.62 -20.82
C LEU A 465 6.21 -2.97 -21.78
N SER A 466 6.21 -4.19 -22.33
CA SER A 466 5.14 -4.64 -23.22
C SER A 466 3.75 -4.62 -22.56
N ARG A 467 3.68 -4.92 -21.26
CA ARG A 467 2.45 -4.86 -20.46
C ARG A 467 2.00 -3.42 -20.22
N CYS A 468 2.93 -2.50 -20.03
CA CYS A 468 2.60 -1.07 -20.01
C CYS A 468 1.99 -0.63 -21.35
N VAL A 469 2.63 -0.95 -22.48
CA VAL A 469 2.12 -0.60 -23.81
C VAL A 469 0.72 -1.19 -24.03
N TYR A 470 0.49 -2.44 -23.64
CA TYR A 470 -0.84 -3.06 -23.69
C TYR A 470 -1.88 -2.26 -22.87
N GLY A 471 -1.51 -1.84 -21.65
CA GLY A 471 -2.35 -1.01 -20.80
C GLY A 471 -2.68 0.34 -21.42
N ILE A 472 -1.70 1.04 -21.98
CA ILE A 472 -1.90 2.33 -22.68
C ILE A 472 -2.79 2.18 -23.92
N LYS A 473 -2.61 1.12 -24.72
CA LYS A 473 -3.53 0.79 -25.84
C LYS A 473 -4.95 0.49 -25.37
N THR A 474 -5.10 -0.07 -24.18
CA THR A 474 -6.42 -0.29 -23.58
C THR A 474 -7.05 1.05 -23.19
N ILE A 475 -6.28 1.98 -22.60
CA ILE A 475 -6.76 3.34 -22.33
C ILE A 475 -7.15 4.07 -23.62
N GLU A 476 -6.37 3.94 -24.70
CA GLU A 476 -6.73 4.50 -26.00
C GLU A 476 -8.11 4.02 -26.49
N ARG A 477 -8.42 2.73 -26.33
CA ARG A 477 -9.74 2.20 -26.69
C ARG A 477 -10.85 2.79 -25.82
N ILE A 478 -10.61 2.92 -24.51
CA ILE A 478 -11.57 3.54 -23.57
C ILE A 478 -11.87 4.98 -23.98
N LEU A 479 -10.86 5.76 -24.36
CA LEU A 479 -11.04 7.17 -24.75
C LEU A 479 -11.81 7.35 -26.07
N LYS A 480 -11.89 6.32 -26.91
CA LYS A 480 -12.69 6.31 -28.14
C LYS A 480 -14.18 5.97 -27.90
N THR A 481 -14.54 5.56 -26.68
CA THR A 481 -15.93 5.23 -26.32
C THR A 481 -16.77 6.48 -26.11
N ASN A 482 -18.08 6.37 -26.35
CA ASN A 482 -19.03 7.48 -26.14
C ASN A 482 -19.11 7.92 -24.67
N HIS A 483 -18.67 7.06 -23.75
CA HIS A 483 -18.67 7.34 -22.31
C HIS A 483 -17.67 8.42 -21.92
N PHE A 484 -16.53 8.56 -22.63
CA PHE A 484 -15.52 9.58 -22.35
C PHE A 484 -15.57 10.77 -23.30
N THR A 485 -15.99 10.59 -24.56
CA THR A 485 -16.09 11.70 -25.51
C THR A 485 -17.06 12.78 -25.01
N ASN A 486 -18.13 12.39 -24.30
CA ASN A 486 -19.08 13.29 -23.66
C ASN A 486 -18.49 14.19 -22.55
N PHE A 487 -17.37 13.80 -21.94
CA PHE A 487 -16.70 14.63 -20.93
C PHE A 487 -15.76 15.68 -21.55
N THR A 488 -15.40 15.52 -22.82
CA THR A 488 -14.39 16.37 -23.48
C THR A 488 -14.95 17.71 -23.96
N LEU A 489 -14.10 18.73 -24.04
CA LEU A 489 -14.49 20.12 -24.33
C LEU A 489 -15.34 20.28 -25.60
N ASN A 490 -15.12 19.45 -26.62
CA ASN A 490 -15.78 19.56 -27.94
C ASN A 490 -16.68 18.36 -28.28
N GLY A 491 -16.90 17.41 -27.35
CA GLY A 491 -17.69 16.20 -27.59
C GLY A 491 -17.08 15.18 -28.55
N GLY A 492 -15.97 15.51 -29.22
CA GLY A 492 -15.30 14.67 -30.22
C GLY A 492 -14.13 13.83 -29.70
N GLY A 493 -13.83 13.87 -28.40
CA GLY A 493 -12.63 13.24 -27.83
C GLY A 493 -11.35 14.05 -28.08
N TYR A 494 -10.21 13.52 -27.62
CA TYR A 494 -8.89 14.09 -27.91
C TYR A 494 -8.08 13.09 -28.75
N PRO A 495 -7.29 13.55 -29.75
CA PRO A 495 -6.31 12.69 -30.41
C PRO A 495 -5.33 12.12 -29.38
N MET A 496 -4.99 10.82 -29.50
CA MET A 496 -4.10 10.16 -28.55
C MET A 496 -2.75 10.87 -28.42
N GLU A 497 -2.18 11.34 -29.52
CA GLU A 497 -0.92 12.08 -29.52
C GLU A 497 -0.97 13.32 -28.61
N VAL A 498 -2.09 14.05 -28.61
CA VAL A 498 -2.27 15.25 -27.77
C VAL A 498 -2.30 14.87 -26.30
N VAL A 499 -3.09 13.87 -25.90
CA VAL A 499 -3.17 13.46 -24.48
C VAL A 499 -1.89 12.80 -23.99
N LEU A 500 -1.17 12.06 -24.84
CA LEU A 500 0.13 11.48 -24.49
C LEU A 500 1.19 12.57 -24.31
N ASN A 501 1.29 13.54 -25.24
CA ASN A 501 2.20 14.68 -25.11
C ASN A 501 1.91 15.49 -23.84
N MET A 502 0.64 15.80 -23.59
CA MET A 502 0.22 16.48 -22.36
C MET A 502 0.62 15.70 -21.12
N SER A 503 0.46 14.37 -21.14
CA SER A 503 0.79 13.50 -20.00
C SER A 503 2.31 13.39 -19.80
N VAL A 504 3.11 13.28 -20.87
CA VAL A 504 4.59 13.33 -20.79
C VAL A 504 5.03 14.64 -20.18
N THR A 505 4.49 15.77 -20.64
CA THR A 505 4.77 17.06 -20.03
C THR A 505 4.33 17.05 -18.57
N ALA A 506 3.07 16.78 -18.25
CA ALA A 506 2.52 16.88 -16.90
C ALA A 506 3.20 15.97 -15.86
N ASN A 507 3.77 14.83 -16.26
CA ASN A 507 4.30 13.84 -15.33
C ASN A 507 5.43 14.38 -14.41
N ILE A 508 5.35 14.04 -13.13
CA ILE A 508 6.28 14.46 -12.09
C ILE A 508 7.20 13.28 -11.75
N ASN A 509 8.27 13.13 -12.54
CA ASN A 509 9.41 12.28 -12.21
C ASN A 509 10.71 12.98 -12.64
N LEU A 510 11.83 12.37 -12.30
CA LEU A 510 13.18 12.86 -12.59
C LEU A 510 13.83 12.07 -13.72
N ILE A 511 13.04 11.43 -14.58
CA ILE A 511 13.50 10.68 -15.74
C ILE A 511 13.66 11.67 -16.92
N PRO A 512 14.76 11.61 -17.69
CA PRO A 512 14.89 12.42 -18.90
C PRO A 512 13.75 12.14 -19.87
N LYS A 513 13.04 13.20 -20.30
CA LYS A 513 11.88 13.10 -21.18
C LYS A 513 12.28 13.26 -22.64
N HIS A 514 11.69 12.46 -23.52
CA HIS A 514 11.90 12.46 -24.95
C HIS A 514 10.65 13.01 -25.65
N THR A 515 10.41 14.32 -25.49
CA THR A 515 9.17 14.98 -25.97
C THR A 515 8.99 14.97 -27.49
N ASN A 516 10.04 14.64 -28.25
CA ASN A 516 9.99 14.54 -29.71
C ASN A 516 9.73 13.11 -30.22
N ASP A 517 9.60 12.13 -29.33
CA ASP A 517 9.40 10.71 -29.65
C ASP A 517 8.05 10.17 -29.10
N SER A 518 7.03 11.03 -29.03
CA SER A 518 5.72 10.65 -28.49
C SER A 518 4.92 9.69 -29.37
N THR A 519 5.45 9.34 -30.56
CA THR A 519 4.91 8.26 -31.40
C THR A 519 5.23 6.87 -30.83
N SER A 520 6.26 6.74 -29.99
CA SER A 520 6.66 5.48 -29.35
C SER A 520 5.94 5.29 -28.01
N MET A 521 5.01 4.32 -27.94
CA MET A 521 4.32 3.98 -26.68
C MET A 521 5.28 3.39 -25.64
N GLU A 522 6.33 2.70 -26.08
CA GLU A 522 7.41 2.23 -25.22
C GLU A 522 8.14 3.40 -24.58
N GLN A 523 8.49 4.43 -25.35
CA GLN A 523 9.16 5.61 -24.82
C GLN A 523 8.24 6.40 -23.88
N PHE A 524 6.96 6.54 -24.24
CA PHE A 524 5.95 7.09 -23.34
C PHE A 524 5.92 6.36 -21.98
N CYS A 525 5.89 5.03 -22.00
CA CYS A 525 5.90 4.22 -20.79
C CYS A 525 7.13 4.48 -19.91
N ARG A 526 8.31 4.60 -20.52
CA ARG A 526 9.57 4.89 -19.80
C ARG A 526 9.60 6.30 -19.22
N ASP A 527 9.23 7.29 -20.03
CA ASP A 527 9.29 8.71 -19.66
C ASP A 527 8.29 9.06 -18.56
N THR A 528 7.16 8.35 -18.49
CA THR A 528 6.03 8.68 -17.61
C THR A 528 5.84 7.71 -16.45
N VAL A 529 6.78 6.79 -16.23
CA VAL A 529 6.65 5.85 -15.12
C VAL A 529 6.66 6.59 -13.78
N VAL A 530 5.71 6.22 -12.94
CA VAL A 530 5.58 6.64 -11.55
C VAL A 530 5.27 5.43 -10.69
N THR A 531 5.49 5.58 -9.39
CA THR A 531 5.13 4.57 -8.40
C THR A 531 3.62 4.53 -8.19
N ILE A 532 3.09 3.37 -7.79
CA ILE A 532 1.77 3.27 -7.16
C ILE A 532 1.87 2.85 -5.68
N TRP A 533 3.06 2.98 -5.09
CA TRP A 533 3.38 2.71 -3.69
C TRP A 533 3.08 1.26 -3.28
N HIS A 534 3.18 0.31 -4.20
CA HIS A 534 2.98 -1.13 -3.96
C HIS A 534 4.31 -1.84 -3.73
N TYR A 535 5.18 -1.23 -2.93
CA TYR A 535 6.51 -1.74 -2.62
C TYR A 535 6.45 -3.13 -1.98
N HIS A 536 7.32 -4.02 -2.45
CA HIS A 536 7.49 -5.36 -1.90
C HIS A 536 8.92 -5.86 -2.07
N GLY A 537 9.24 -6.96 -1.39
CA GLY A 537 10.56 -7.57 -1.41
C GLY A 537 11.56 -6.98 -0.41
N GLY A 538 12.80 -7.46 -0.45
CA GLY A 538 13.85 -7.12 0.51
C GLY A 538 13.98 -8.07 1.70
N CYS A 539 12.92 -8.81 2.04
CA CYS A 539 12.91 -9.86 3.08
C CYS A 539 12.24 -11.16 2.58
N HIS A 540 12.49 -11.55 1.32
CA HIS A 540 11.81 -12.66 0.64
C HIS A 540 11.76 -13.97 1.45
N VAL A 541 10.60 -14.63 1.41
CA VAL A 541 10.40 -15.99 1.94
C VAL A 541 11.34 -16.97 1.22
N GLY A 542 11.95 -17.88 1.97
CA GLY A 542 12.96 -18.84 1.49
C GLY A 542 14.37 -18.26 1.33
N LYS A 543 14.56 -16.93 1.50
CA LYS A 543 15.87 -16.26 1.36
C LYS A 543 16.27 -15.52 2.63
N VAL A 544 15.35 -14.73 3.20
CA VAL A 544 15.56 -13.97 4.43
C VAL A 544 14.73 -14.54 5.58
N VAL A 545 13.48 -14.87 5.30
CA VAL A 545 12.59 -15.55 6.26
C VAL A 545 12.19 -16.93 5.78
N ASP A 546 11.83 -17.83 6.69
CA ASP A 546 11.29 -19.14 6.34
C ASP A 546 9.77 -19.11 6.04
N GLN A 547 9.16 -20.27 5.77
CA GLN A 547 7.72 -20.41 5.49
C GLN A 547 6.81 -20.08 6.70
N GLN A 548 7.40 -19.85 7.87
CA GLN A 548 6.71 -19.35 9.05
C GLN A 548 7.08 -17.88 9.30
N TYR A 549 7.74 -17.21 8.36
CA TYR A 549 8.17 -15.82 8.47
C TYR A 549 9.22 -15.57 9.55
N ARG A 550 9.93 -16.61 10.03
CA ARG A 550 11.05 -16.47 10.96
C ARG A 550 12.31 -16.10 10.19
N VAL A 551 13.08 -15.14 10.70
CA VAL A 551 14.38 -14.79 10.10
C VAL A 551 15.31 -16.00 10.15
N ILE A 552 15.76 -16.45 8.99
CA ILE A 552 16.59 -17.65 8.86
C ILE A 552 17.91 -17.40 9.59
N GLY A 553 18.29 -18.31 10.49
CA GLY A 553 19.56 -18.24 11.24
C GLY A 553 19.47 -17.48 12.58
N VAL A 554 18.33 -16.88 12.91
CA VAL A 554 18.09 -16.17 14.18
C VAL A 554 16.92 -16.81 14.93
N SER A 555 17.00 -16.82 16.27
CA SER A 555 15.90 -17.28 17.13
C SER A 555 15.12 -16.08 17.69
N GLY A 556 13.78 -16.18 17.68
CA GLY A 556 12.89 -15.16 18.26
C GLY A 556 12.65 -13.93 17.38
N LEU A 557 12.95 -13.98 16.07
CA LEU A 557 12.74 -12.87 15.15
C LEU A 557 11.88 -13.28 13.95
N ARG A 558 10.86 -12.47 13.63
CA ARG A 558 10.05 -12.59 12.41
C ARG A 558 9.98 -11.29 11.64
N VAL A 559 9.65 -11.37 10.35
CA VAL A 559 9.23 -10.23 9.53
C VAL A 559 7.88 -10.55 8.92
N ILE A 560 6.86 -9.72 9.19
CA ILE A 560 5.48 -9.93 8.72
C ILE A 560 4.96 -8.62 8.16
N ASP A 561 5.27 -8.35 6.90
CA ASP A 561 4.78 -7.22 6.10
C ASP A 561 5.12 -7.41 4.60
N GLY A 562 4.86 -6.37 3.80
CA GLY A 562 5.10 -6.35 2.35
C GLY A 562 6.53 -6.69 1.91
N SER A 563 7.54 -6.56 2.78
CA SER A 563 8.93 -6.90 2.44
C SER A 563 9.15 -8.39 2.15
N THR A 564 8.21 -9.23 2.59
CA THR A 564 8.29 -10.68 2.43
C THR A 564 7.59 -11.20 1.17
N LEU A 565 6.88 -10.34 0.46
CA LEU A 565 6.09 -10.70 -0.71
C LEU A 565 6.97 -10.75 -1.97
N PHE A 566 6.72 -11.75 -2.81
CA PHE A 566 7.42 -11.95 -4.09
C PHE A 566 6.81 -11.16 -5.25
N ARG A 567 5.52 -10.83 -5.16
CA ARG A 567 4.79 -9.91 -6.04
C ARG A 567 3.75 -9.15 -5.23
N SER A 568 3.20 -8.07 -5.76
CA SER A 568 2.07 -7.38 -5.12
C SER A 568 0.79 -8.23 -5.20
N PRO A 569 0.09 -8.50 -4.09
CA PRO A 569 -1.14 -9.29 -4.08
C PRO A 569 -2.36 -8.50 -4.53
N GLY A 570 -3.24 -9.19 -5.26
CA GLY A 570 -4.52 -8.65 -5.70
C GLY A 570 -4.36 -7.44 -6.61
N THR A 571 -5.40 -6.62 -6.69
CA THR A 571 -5.32 -5.36 -7.45
C THR A 571 -4.47 -4.32 -6.70
N ASN A 572 -4.66 -4.26 -5.37
CA ASN A 572 -3.94 -3.39 -4.46
C ASN A 572 -3.65 -4.19 -3.19
N PRO A 573 -2.48 -4.01 -2.57
CA PRO A 573 -2.01 -4.94 -1.55
C PRO A 573 -2.66 -4.76 -0.18
N GLN A 574 -3.37 -3.65 0.07
CA GLN A 574 -3.75 -3.28 1.44
C GLN A 574 -4.63 -4.32 2.15
N ALA A 575 -5.62 -4.89 1.44
CA ALA A 575 -6.52 -5.88 2.01
C ALA A 575 -5.72 -7.11 2.46
N THR A 576 -4.85 -7.58 1.57
CA THR A 576 -4.02 -8.77 1.79
C THR A 576 -2.97 -8.55 2.86
N VAL A 577 -2.38 -7.35 2.97
CA VAL A 577 -1.40 -7.04 4.01
C VAL A 577 -2.06 -6.92 5.39
N MET A 578 -3.28 -6.36 5.49
CA MET A 578 -4.05 -6.38 6.74
C MET A 578 -4.45 -7.81 7.11
N MET A 579 -4.97 -8.56 6.14
CA MET A 579 -5.32 -9.97 6.29
C MET A 579 -4.13 -10.79 6.75
N MET A 580 -2.93 -10.60 6.16
CA MET A 580 -1.71 -11.30 6.55
C MET A 580 -1.36 -11.08 8.03
N GLY A 581 -1.51 -9.85 8.54
CA GLY A 581 -1.32 -9.56 9.96
C GLY A 581 -2.28 -10.36 10.86
N ARG A 582 -3.57 -10.35 10.52
CA ARG A 582 -4.61 -11.14 11.21
C ARG A 582 -4.34 -12.64 11.12
N TYR A 583 -4.14 -13.15 9.91
CA TYR A 583 -3.85 -14.55 9.59
C TYR A 583 -2.65 -15.06 10.38
N MET A 584 -1.54 -14.31 10.38
CA MET A 584 -0.33 -14.72 11.11
C MET A 584 -0.53 -14.67 12.63
N GLY A 585 -1.27 -13.68 13.15
CA GLY A 585 -1.65 -13.63 14.55
C GLY A 585 -2.41 -14.89 14.96
N VAL A 586 -3.48 -15.24 14.23
CA VAL A 586 -4.29 -16.44 14.51
C VAL A 586 -3.45 -17.71 14.37
N LYS A 587 -2.62 -17.82 13.32
CA LYS A 587 -1.73 -18.97 13.11
C LYS A 587 -0.75 -19.16 14.27
N ILE A 588 -0.18 -18.08 14.80
CA ILE A 588 0.71 -18.12 15.97
C ILE A 588 -0.05 -18.59 17.21
N LEU A 589 -1.24 -18.03 17.47
CA LEU A 589 -2.06 -18.40 18.63
C LEU A 589 -2.50 -19.87 18.56
N ARG A 590 -3.02 -20.32 17.41
CA ARG A 590 -3.40 -21.73 17.20
C ARG A 590 -2.23 -22.70 17.38
N ARG A 591 -1.01 -22.32 16.96
CA ARG A 591 0.19 -23.14 17.16
C ARG A 591 0.54 -23.29 18.64
N ARG A 592 0.38 -22.23 19.43
CA ARG A 592 0.79 -22.21 20.85
C ARG A 592 -0.26 -22.76 21.80
N LEU A 593 -1.53 -22.45 21.56
CA LEU A 593 -2.63 -22.78 22.46
C LEU A 593 -3.41 -24.02 22.00
N GLY A 594 -3.15 -24.51 20.78
CA GLY A 594 -3.94 -25.54 20.12
C GLY A 594 -5.23 -24.99 19.50
N ARG A 595 -5.84 -25.77 18.59
CA ARG A 595 -7.09 -25.37 17.92
C ARG A 595 -8.29 -25.22 18.88
N ALA A 596 -8.26 -25.89 20.03
CA ALA A 596 -9.32 -25.84 21.03
C ALA A 596 -9.41 -24.50 21.79
N ALA A 597 -8.42 -23.62 21.66
CA ALA A 597 -8.38 -22.35 22.39
C ALA A 597 -9.35 -21.27 21.89
N GLY A 598 -10.17 -21.57 20.86
CA GLY A 598 -11.23 -20.68 20.36
C GLY A 598 -10.73 -19.40 19.69
N VAL A 599 -9.63 -19.48 18.94
CA VAL A 599 -8.93 -18.33 18.32
C VAL A 599 -8.97 -18.32 16.80
#